data_AF-A0A3L7JDZ7-F1
#
_entry.id   AF-A0A3L7JDZ7-F1
#
_cell.length_a   1.000
_cell.length_b   1.000
_cell.length_c   1.000
_cell.angle_alpha   90.00
_cell.angle_beta   90.00
_cell.angle_gamma   90.00
#
_symmetry.space_group_name_H-M   'P 1'
#
loop_
_entity.id
_entity.type
_entity.pdbx_description
1 polymer ?
#
loop_
_entity_poly.entity_id
_entity_poly.type
_entity_poly.pdbx_seq_one_letter_code
_entity_poly.pdbx_strand_id
1 'polypeptide(L)'
;MQVSAVHIENFRSIEKLTVKMDGLTTIIGANNAGKSTILLAIQNFFSANPKMDEKDHIGYDRDRDIHISVTFSNLTSDEKEEFGSAVIEDTMTVSRIFGNEHSGEFFVTTKSVDEFIPIYETSGKRDKKTPMTE
;
A
#
# COMPACT_ATOMS: atom_id res chain seq x y z
N MET A 1 6.82 4.56 14.92
CA MET A 1 6.10 4.90 13.66
C MET A 1 4.98 5.95 13.84
N GLN A 2 4.74 6.78 12.81
CA GLN A 2 3.58 7.69 12.65
C GLN A 2 3.13 7.74 11.19
N VAL A 3 1.83 7.89 10.90
CA VAL A 3 1.32 8.03 9.53
C VAL A 3 1.71 9.40 8.97
N SER A 4 2.48 9.45 7.88
CA SER A 4 2.89 10.68 7.19
C SER A 4 2.18 10.91 5.86
N ALA A 5 1.66 9.86 5.23
CA ALA A 5 0.85 9.99 4.03
C ALA A 5 -0.14 8.84 3.87
N VAL A 6 -1.25 9.13 3.22
CA VAL A 6 -2.23 8.13 2.79
C VAL A 6 -2.48 8.33 1.30
N HIS A 7 -2.33 7.26 0.54
CA HIS A 7 -2.60 7.19 -0.89
C HIS A 7 -3.80 6.27 -1.13
N ILE A 8 -4.76 6.72 -1.93
CA ILE A 8 -6.02 6.02 -2.19
C ILE A 8 -6.24 6.03 -3.70
N GLU A 9 -6.49 4.86 -4.28
CA GLU A 9 -6.93 4.71 -5.67
C GLU A 9 -8.19 3.84 -5.76
N ASN A 10 -9.06 4.21 -6.70
CA ASN A 10 -10.28 3.49 -7.08
C ASN A 10 -11.30 3.20 -5.95
N PHE A 11 -11.28 3.98 -4.87
CA PHE A 11 -12.16 3.79 -3.71
C PHE A 11 -13.33 4.78 -3.70
N ARG A 12 -14.55 4.27 -3.93
CA ARG A 12 -15.80 5.04 -3.97
C ARG A 12 -15.69 6.26 -4.90
N SER A 13 -15.77 7.46 -4.33
CA SER A 13 -15.69 8.73 -5.06
C SER A 13 -14.26 9.17 -5.37
N ILE A 14 -13.24 8.41 -4.96
CA ILE A 14 -11.83 8.77 -5.11
C ILE A 14 -11.21 7.88 -6.18
N GLU A 15 -10.88 8.46 -7.34
CA GLU A 15 -10.12 7.77 -8.37
C GLU A 15 -8.64 7.66 -8.00
N LYS A 16 -8.04 8.78 -7.58
CA LYS A 16 -6.66 8.84 -7.12
C LYS A 16 -6.47 10.06 -6.21
N LEU A 17 -5.95 9.85 -5.01
CA LEU A 17 -5.68 10.91 -4.05
C LEU A 17 -4.48 10.57 -3.17
N THR A 18 -3.64 11.56 -2.89
CA THR A 18 -2.61 11.46 -1.86
C THR A 18 -2.81 12.58 -0.85
N VAL A 19 -2.89 12.23 0.43
CA VAL A 19 -3.02 13.18 1.54
C VAL A 19 -1.79 13.07 2.41
N LYS A 20 -1.06 14.17 2.58
CA LYS A 20 0.00 14.27 3.59
C LYS A 20 -0.64 14.45 4.97
N MET A 21 -0.08 13.76 5.95
CA MET A 21 -0.60 13.70 7.30
C MET A 21 0.48 14.21 8.26
N ASP A 22 0.05 15.04 9.19
CA ASP A 22 0.84 15.51 10.34
C ASP A 22 0.14 15.08 11.65
N GLY A 23 0.80 15.32 12.78
CA GLY A 23 0.27 14.96 14.12
C GLY A 23 -1.15 15.47 14.41
N LEU A 24 -1.56 16.56 13.74
CA LEU A 24 -2.96 16.98 13.66
C LEU A 24 -3.28 17.35 12.20
N THR A 25 -4.14 16.57 11.56
CA THR A 25 -4.58 16.81 10.18
C THR A 25 -6.08 17.07 10.14
N THR A 26 -6.48 18.21 9.57
CA THR A 26 -7.91 18.59 9.43
C THR A 26 -8.34 18.49 7.97
N ILE A 27 -9.40 17.74 7.70
CA ILE A 27 -9.97 17.57 6.35
C ILE A 27 -11.24 18.42 6.24
N ILE A 28 -11.20 19.47 5.41
CA ILE A 28 -12.32 20.40 5.19
C ILE A 28 -12.81 20.37 3.73
N GLY A 29 -14.04 20.80 3.50
CA GLY A 29 -14.64 20.84 2.16
C GLY A 29 -16.16 20.66 2.18
N ALA A 30 -16.80 20.82 1.03
CA ALA A 30 -18.25 20.69 0.88
C ALA A 30 -18.77 19.29 1.25
N ASN A 31 -20.07 19.19 1.56
CA ASN A 31 -20.72 17.89 1.75
C ASN A 31 -20.55 17.04 0.49
N ASN A 32 -20.35 15.74 0.69
CA ASN A 32 -20.10 14.76 -0.38
C ASN A 32 -18.82 14.97 -1.21
N ALA A 33 -17.91 15.86 -0.81
CA ALA A 33 -16.62 16.02 -1.46
C ALA A 33 -15.60 14.86 -1.21
N GLY A 34 -16.04 13.72 -0.64
CA GLY A 34 -15.16 12.58 -0.37
C GLY A 34 -14.40 12.61 0.96
N LYS A 35 -14.64 13.58 1.84
CA LYS A 35 -13.95 13.68 3.14
C LYS A 35 -14.10 12.41 4.00
N SER A 36 -15.32 11.92 4.16
CA SER A 36 -15.60 10.67 4.88
C SER A 36 -15.02 9.46 4.17
N THR A 37 -14.90 9.50 2.84
CA THR A 37 -14.28 8.44 2.03
C THR A 37 -12.80 8.28 2.40
N ILE A 38 -12.07 9.38 2.61
CA ILE A 38 -10.67 9.34 3.07
C ILE A 38 -10.56 8.62 4.42
N LEU A 39 -11.41 9.02 5.40
CA LEU A 39 -11.41 8.40 6.73
C LEU A 39 -11.79 6.91 6.68
N LEU A 40 -12.74 6.54 5.82
CA LEU A 40 -13.15 5.15 5.64
C LEU A 40 -12.06 4.30 4.96
N ALA A 41 -11.27 4.87 4.05
CA ALA A 41 -10.13 4.17 3.47
C ALA A 41 -9.09 3.86 4.54
N ILE A 42 -8.75 4.85 5.38
CA ILE A 42 -7.82 4.68 6.51
C ILE A 42 -8.36 3.64 7.50
N GLN A 43 -9.65 3.70 7.83
CA GLN A 43 -10.27 2.71 8.71
C GLN A 43 -10.19 1.29 8.13
N ASN A 44 -10.47 1.12 6.84
CA ASN A 44 -10.37 -0.18 6.18
C ASN A 44 -8.94 -0.70 6.12
N PHE A 45 -7.96 0.18 5.91
CA PHE A 45 -6.55 -0.18 5.94
C PHE A 45 -6.17 -0.84 7.28
N PHE A 46 -6.56 -0.25 8.41
CA PHE A 46 -6.24 -0.78 9.75
C PHE A 46 -7.21 -1.86 10.27
N SER A 47 -8.29 -2.17 9.55
CA SER A 47 -9.27 -3.15 10.01
C SER A 47 -8.71 -4.58 9.96
N ALA A 48 -8.93 -5.37 11.02
CA ALA A 48 -8.56 -6.79 11.01
C ALA A 48 -9.40 -7.61 10.01
N ASN A 49 -10.65 -7.21 9.78
CA ASN A 49 -11.58 -7.86 8.85
C ASN A 49 -12.30 -6.79 8.03
N PRO A 50 -11.62 -6.16 7.07
CA PRO A 50 -12.24 -5.19 6.17
C PRO A 50 -13.34 -5.87 5.37
N LYS A 51 -14.45 -5.17 5.19
CA LYS A 51 -15.53 -5.63 4.32
C LYS A 51 -15.62 -4.65 3.16
N MET A 52 -15.28 -5.13 1.98
CA MET A 52 -15.46 -4.40 0.74
C MET A 52 -16.65 -4.98 -0.02
N ASP A 53 -17.45 -4.06 -0.55
CA ASP A 53 -18.65 -4.34 -1.34
C ASP A 53 -18.49 -3.69 -2.72
N GLU A 54 -19.34 -4.03 -3.67
CA GLU A 54 -19.28 -3.51 -5.04
C GLU A 54 -19.32 -1.97 -5.08
N LYS A 55 -20.10 -1.38 -4.17
CA LYS A 55 -20.23 0.07 -4.02
C LYS A 55 -18.95 0.77 -3.54
N ASP A 56 -17.99 0.02 -3.03
CA ASP A 56 -16.72 0.55 -2.59
C ASP A 56 -15.75 0.71 -3.77
N HIS A 57 -15.98 0.05 -4.89
CA HIS A 57 -15.24 0.27 -6.13
C HIS A 57 -15.73 1.53 -6.84
N ILE A 58 -14.78 2.28 -7.42
CA ILE A 58 -15.11 3.46 -8.21
C ILE A 58 -16.07 3.11 -9.35
N GLY A 59 -17.19 3.81 -9.41
CA GLY A 59 -18.20 3.57 -10.44
C GLY A 59 -18.78 2.15 -10.43
N TYR A 60 -18.68 1.41 -9.32
CA TYR A 60 -19.07 0.00 -9.20
C TYR A 60 -18.24 -0.96 -10.09
N ASP A 61 -17.07 -0.51 -10.55
CA ASP A 61 -16.21 -1.27 -11.46
C ASP A 61 -15.25 -2.18 -10.68
N ARG A 62 -15.56 -3.48 -10.65
CA ARG A 62 -14.73 -4.50 -9.97
C ARG A 62 -13.49 -4.92 -10.76
N ASP A 63 -13.35 -4.49 -12.01
CA ASP A 63 -12.12 -4.73 -12.77
C ASP A 63 -11.00 -3.77 -12.36
N ARG A 64 -11.35 -2.74 -11.57
CA ARG A 64 -10.40 -1.80 -10.97
C ARG A 64 -10.22 -2.09 -9.49
N ASP A 65 -9.07 -2.63 -9.16
CA ASP A 65 -8.67 -2.89 -7.78
C ASP A 65 -8.57 -1.59 -6.98
N ILE A 66 -8.99 -1.66 -5.72
CA ILE A 66 -8.87 -0.60 -4.74
C ILE A 66 -7.48 -0.69 -4.12
N HIS A 67 -6.71 0.40 -4.20
CA HIS A 67 -5.40 0.49 -3.56
C HIS A 67 -5.45 1.51 -2.42
N ILE A 68 -5.12 1.07 -1.21
CA ILE A 68 -4.97 1.95 -0.05
C ILE A 68 -3.56 1.78 0.49
N SER A 69 -2.72 2.79 0.34
CA SER A 69 -1.34 2.77 0.84
C SER A 69 -1.15 3.79 1.95
N VAL A 70 -0.47 3.37 3.01
CA VAL A 70 -0.12 4.22 4.15
C VAL A 70 1.40 4.26 4.26
N THR A 71 1.92 5.48 4.24
CA THR A 71 3.34 5.73 4.50
C THR A 71 3.51 6.08 5.97
N PHE A 72 4.44 5.38 6.60
CA PHE A 72 4.87 5.59 7.96
C PHE A 72 6.22 6.31 7.98
N SER A 73 6.36 7.26 8.89
CA SER A 73 7.58 7.99 9.21
C SER A 73 7.90 7.84 10.70
N ASN A 74 8.96 8.51 11.16
CA ASN A 74 9.39 8.47 12.58
C ASN A 74 9.53 7.02 13.07
N LEU A 75 10.23 6.22 12.28
CA LEU A 75 10.56 4.83 12.61
C LEU A 75 11.66 4.80 13.67
N THR A 76 11.49 3.96 14.70
CA THR A 76 12.54 3.72 15.71
C THR A 76 13.71 2.95 15.10
N SER A 77 14.86 2.92 15.77
CA SER A 77 16.01 2.13 15.32
C SER A 77 15.67 0.65 15.16
N ASP A 78 14.92 0.11 16.13
CA ASP A 78 14.47 -1.30 16.13
C ASP A 78 13.51 -1.56 14.95
N GLU A 79 12.55 -0.67 14.70
CA GLU A 79 11.64 -0.77 13.54
C GLU A 79 12.44 -0.74 12.22
N LYS A 80 13.48 0.10 12.12
CA LYS A 80 14.31 0.18 10.90
C LYS A 80 15.12 -1.10 10.68
N GLU A 81 15.61 -1.72 11.74
CA GLU A 81 16.30 -3.01 11.66
C GLU A 81 15.35 -4.14 11.27
N GLU A 82 14.15 -4.18 11.87
CA GLU A 82 13.12 -5.18 11.59
C GLU A 82 12.61 -5.13 10.14
N PHE A 83 12.32 -3.92 9.63
CA PHE A 83 11.77 -3.76 8.28
C PHE A 83 12.85 -3.67 7.18
N GLY A 84 14.12 -3.47 7.55
CA GLY A 84 15.28 -3.57 6.64
C GLY A 84 15.10 -2.81 5.33
N SER A 85 15.10 -3.53 4.20
CA SER A 85 15.02 -2.96 2.84
C SER A 85 13.67 -2.34 2.47
N ALA A 86 12.63 -2.55 3.29
CA ALA A 86 11.36 -1.85 3.16
C ALA A 86 11.44 -0.38 3.62
N VAL A 87 12.45 -0.04 4.41
CA VAL A 87 12.69 1.33 4.83
C VAL A 87 13.43 2.08 3.72
N ILE A 88 12.75 3.08 3.18
CA ILE A 88 13.20 3.94 2.10
C ILE A 88 13.22 5.36 2.62
N GLU A 89 14.41 5.96 2.70
CA GLU A 89 14.57 7.36 3.11
C GLU A 89 13.87 7.65 4.46
N ASP A 90 14.10 6.78 5.44
CA ASP A 90 13.51 6.82 6.78
C ASP A 90 11.98 6.67 6.85
N THR A 91 11.36 6.23 5.75
CA THR A 91 9.92 5.95 5.67
C THR A 91 9.65 4.53 5.20
N MET A 92 8.47 4.01 5.51
CA MET A 92 8.00 2.70 5.04
C MET A 92 6.60 2.85 4.48
N THR A 93 6.36 2.32 3.27
CA THR A 93 5.02 2.34 2.66
C THR A 93 4.43 0.94 2.62
N VAL A 94 3.25 0.81 3.21
CA VAL A 94 2.47 -0.43 3.23
C VAL A 94 1.19 -0.20 2.45
N SER A 95 0.94 -1.07 1.47
CA SER A 95 -0.23 -1.05 0.61
C SER A 95 -1.17 -2.18 0.97
N ARG A 96 -2.47 -1.92 0.90
CA ARG A 96 -3.53 -2.91 1.04
C ARG A 96 -4.40 -2.85 -0.20
N ILE A 97 -4.54 -4.00 -0.87
CA ILE A 97 -5.23 -4.09 -2.16
C ILE A 97 -6.52 -4.90 -1.99
N PHE A 98 -7.62 -4.41 -2.54
CA PHE A 98 -8.90 -5.12 -2.59
C PHE A 98 -9.37 -5.24 -4.03
N GLY A 99 -9.68 -6.44 -4.45
CA GLY A 99 -9.97 -6.76 -5.84
C GLY A 99 -10.59 -8.14 -5.99
N ASN A 100 -10.70 -8.61 -7.23
CA ASN A 100 -11.17 -9.97 -7.49
C ASN A 100 -10.16 -11.03 -7.02
N GLU A 101 -8.87 -10.73 -7.16
CA GLU A 101 -7.77 -11.63 -6.76
C GLU A 101 -7.17 -11.28 -5.38
N HIS A 102 -7.48 -10.09 -4.86
CA HIS A 102 -6.92 -9.56 -3.62
C HIS A 102 -7.99 -9.35 -2.56
N SER A 103 -7.84 -10.02 -1.42
CA SER A 103 -8.81 -10.00 -0.32
C SER A 103 -8.45 -9.00 0.79
N GLY A 104 -7.52 -8.08 0.52
CA GLY A 104 -6.97 -7.16 1.51
C GLY A 104 -5.63 -7.60 2.08
N GLU A 105 -4.80 -8.29 1.30
CA GLU A 105 -3.43 -8.60 1.69
C GLU A 105 -2.59 -7.31 1.82
N PHE A 106 -1.61 -7.35 2.72
CA PHE A 106 -0.65 -6.26 2.86
C PHE A 106 0.58 -6.51 2.00
N PHE A 107 0.96 -5.48 1.26
CA PHE A 107 2.16 -5.43 0.43
C PHE A 107 3.07 -4.34 0.97
N VAL A 108 4.37 -4.60 0.99
CA VAL A 108 5.35 -3.61 1.44
C VAL A 108 6.15 -3.15 0.24
N THR A 109 6.27 -1.84 0.08
CA THR A 109 7.09 -1.27 -0.99
C THR A 109 8.56 -1.39 -0.61
N THR A 110 9.38 -1.92 -1.52
CA THR A 110 10.84 -1.97 -1.39
C THR A 110 11.47 -1.26 -2.58
N LYS A 111 12.72 -0.78 -2.45
CA LYS A 111 13.45 -0.24 -3.62
C LYS A 111 13.76 -1.40 -4.57
N SER A 112 12.95 -1.55 -5.62
CA SER A 112 13.27 -2.35 -6.79
C SER A 112 13.53 -1.44 -7.98
N VAL A 113 14.41 -1.88 -8.86
CA VAL A 113 14.57 -1.28 -10.19
C VAL A 113 13.77 -2.16 -11.14
N ASP A 114 12.87 -1.56 -11.92
CA ASP A 114 11.89 -2.28 -12.75
C ASP A 114 12.54 -3.32 -13.68
N GLU A 115 13.70 -2.98 -14.26
CA GLU A 115 14.49 -3.88 -15.13
C GLU A 115 14.95 -5.16 -14.42
N PHE A 116 14.97 -5.19 -13.09
CA PHE A 116 15.39 -6.34 -12.29
C PHE A 116 14.22 -7.16 -11.76
N ILE A 117 12.96 -6.70 -11.90
CA ILE A 117 11.76 -7.45 -11.48
C ILE A 117 11.74 -8.87 -12.10
N PRO A 118 11.99 -9.07 -13.41
CA PRO A 118 12.01 -10.40 -14.01
C PRO A 118 13.11 -11.32 -13.42
N ILE A 119 14.24 -10.74 -12.99
CA ILE A 119 15.36 -11.48 -12.41
C ILE A 119 14.99 -11.98 -11.00
N TYR A 120 14.34 -11.13 -10.21
CA TYR A 120 13.87 -11.49 -8.86
C TYR A 120 12.82 -12.60 -8.92
N GLU A 121 11.86 -12.52 -9.84
CA GLU A 121 10.82 -13.56 -10.03
C GLU A 121 11.41 -14.90 -10.48
N THR A 122 12.45 -14.88 -11.31
CA THR A 122 13.11 -16.11 -11.81
C THR A 122 13.99 -16.76 -10.73
N SER A 123 14.59 -15.98 -9.83
CA SER A 123 15.57 -16.44 -8.82
C SER A 123 14.98 -17.30 -7.70
N GLY A 124 13.65 -17.39 -7.58
CA GLY A 124 12.95 -18.31 -6.67
C GLY A 124 13.13 -19.80 -7.02
N LYS A 125 13.58 -20.11 -8.25
CA LYS A 125 14.02 -21.46 -8.64
C LYS A 125 15.54 -21.54 -8.54
N ARG A 126 16.04 -22.04 -7.41
CA ARG A 126 17.47 -22.41 -7.28
C ARG A 126 17.79 -23.56 -8.24
N ASP A 127 18.25 -23.24 -9.45
CA ASP A 127 19.00 -24.22 -10.23
C ASP A 127 20.34 -24.46 -9.53
N LYS A 128 20.55 -25.72 -9.10
CA LYS A 128 21.82 -26.17 -8.53
C LYS A 128 22.90 -25.93 -9.59
N LYS A 129 23.83 -25.01 -9.31
CA LYS A 129 25.02 -24.80 -10.15
C LYS A 129 25.79 -26.12 -10.24
N THR A 130 25.85 -26.71 -11.43
CA THR A 130 26.81 -27.76 -11.77
C THR A 130 28.21 -27.14 -11.70
N PRO A 131 29.17 -27.74 -10.99
CA PRO A 131 30.53 -27.22 -10.95
C PRO A 131 31.15 -27.31 -12.35
N MET A 132 31.79 -26.23 -12.79
CA MET A 132 32.60 -26.23 -14.01
C MET A 132 33.83 -27.10 -13.75
N THR A 133 33.89 -28.26 -14.38
CA THR A 133 35.14 -29.01 -14.58
C THR A 133 35.94 -28.38 -15.72
N GLU A 134 37.24 -28.23 -15.48
CA GLU A 134 38.27 -27.69 -16.39
C GLU A 134 38.30 -28.33 -17.78
#